data_AF-A0A385TWI1-F1
#
_entry.id   AF-A0A385TWI1-F1
#
_cell.length_a   1.000
_cell.length_b   1.000
_cell.length_c   1.000
_cell.angle_alpha   90.00
_cell.angle_beta   90.00
_cell.angle_gamma   90.00
#
_symmetry.space_group_name_H-M   'P 1'
#
loop_
_entity.id
_entity.type
_entity.pdbx_description
1 polymer ?
#
loop_
_entity_poly.entity_id
_entity_poly.type
_entity_poly.pdbx_seq_one_letter_code
_entity_poly.pdbx_strand_id
1 'polypeptide(L)' 'MIQSLTRINELAQKQREGALTAAERAEQQVLRTEYLREIRGQVLSTFSGLSIVDPDGNDVTPEKLRNEQKNWKIV' A
#
# COMPACT_ATOMS: atom_id res chain seq x y z
N MET A 1 -6.28 7.63 -9.20
CA MET A 1 -5.23 8.58 -8.82
C MET A 1 -5.47 8.95 -7.36
N ILE A 2 -4.50 8.73 -6.46
CA ILE A 2 -4.73 8.92 -5.02
C ILE A 2 -4.62 10.41 -4.69
N GLN A 3 -5.75 11.02 -4.33
CA GLN A 3 -5.90 12.47 -4.11
C GLN A 3 -4.99 12.99 -2.99
N SER A 4 -4.72 12.17 -1.97
CA SER A 4 -3.91 12.54 -0.80
C SER A 4 -2.40 12.59 -1.07
N LEU A 5 -1.93 12.02 -2.19
CA LEU A 5 -0.49 11.89 -2.48
C LEU A 5 0.20 13.26 -2.66
N THR A 6 -0.44 14.19 -3.37
CA THR A 6 0.10 15.54 -3.60
C THR A 6 0.32 16.27 -2.28
N ARG A 7 -0.67 16.22 -1.40
CA ARG A 7 -0.61 16.85 -0.08
C ARG A 7 0.45 16.20 0.83
N ILE A 8 0.57 14.87 0.79
CA ILE A 8 1.63 14.16 1.53
C ILE A 8 3.03 14.61 1.07
N ASN A 9 3.23 14.83 -0.23
CA ASN A 9 4.50 15.29 -0.78
C ASN A 9 4.82 16.74 -0.37
N GLU A 10 3.84 17.64 -0.39
CA GLU A 10 3.99 19.01 0.13
C GLU A 10 4.41 19.01 1.60
N LEU A 11 3.72 18.23 2.44
CA LEU A 11 4.03 18.11 3.87
C LEU A 11 5.42 17.48 4.09
N ALA A 12 5.79 16.49 3.28
CA ALA A 12 7.12 15.87 3.33
C ALA A 12 8.23 16.86 2.93
N GLN A 13 7.98 17.73 1.96
CA GLN A 13 8.92 18.78 1.57
C GLN A 13 9.10 19.81 2.70
N LYS A 14 8.00 20.29 3.29
CA LYS A 14 8.04 21.16 4.48
C LYS A 14 8.76 20.53 5.67
N GLN A 15 8.58 19.21 5.86
CA GLN A 15 9.29 18.45 6.88
C GLN A 15 10.80 18.44 6.66
N ARG A 16 11.27 18.28 5.41
CA ARG A 16 12.70 18.35 5.06
C ARG A 16 13.27 19.74 5.28
N GLU A 17 12.50 20.78 4.96
CA GLU A 17 12.88 22.18 5.14
C GLU A 17 12.80 22.65 6.61
N GLY A 18 12.30 21.80 7.52
CA GLY A 18 12.18 22.10 8.95
C GLY A 18 11.02 23.03 9.32
N ALA A 19 10.18 23.41 8.35
CA ALA A 19 9.06 24.35 8.53
C ALA A 19 7.74 23.67 8.96
N LEU A 20 7.77 22.39 9.36
CA LEU A 20 6.57 21.61 9.67
C LEU A 20 6.02 21.92 11.06
N THR A 21 4.79 22.41 11.12
CA THR A 21 4.08 22.65 12.38
C THR A 21 3.57 21.35 13.02
N ALA A 22 3.23 21.38 14.31
CA ALA A 22 2.65 20.23 15.01
C ALA A 22 1.30 19.80 14.41
N ALA A 23 0.49 20.75 13.96
CA ALA A 23 -0.79 20.50 13.30
C ALA A 23 -0.59 19.79 11.94
N GLU A 24 0.34 20.28 11.13
CA GLU A 24 0.69 19.66 9.84
C GLU A 24 1.31 18.27 10.00
N ARG A 25 2.04 18.02 11.09
CA ARG A 25 2.55 16.68 11.42
C ARG A 25 1.41 15.69 11.72
N ALA A 26 0.38 16.13 12.45
CA ALA A 26 -0.81 15.32 12.70
C ALA A 26 -1.57 15.04 11.39
N GLU A 27 -1.74 16.07 10.54
CA GLU A 27 -2.34 15.93 9.21
C GLU A 27 -1.57 14.92 8.35
N GLN A 28 -0.24 15.03 8.30
CA GLN A 28 0.63 14.11 7.56
C GLN A 28 0.45 12.66 8.02
N GLN A 29 0.32 12.43 9.32
CA GLN A 29 0.13 11.09 9.88
C GLN A 29 -1.21 10.47 9.48
N VAL A 30 -2.29 11.27 9.52
CA VAL A 30 -3.62 10.84 9.08
C VAL A 30 -3.59 10.50 7.58
N LEU A 31 -3.05 11.40 6.76
CA LEU A 31 -2.98 11.21 5.31
C LEU A 31 -2.14 9.98 4.92
N ARG A 32 -1.02 9.73 5.61
CA ARG A 32 -0.20 8.53 5.39
C ARG A 32 -0.95 7.25 5.74
N THR A 33 -1.73 7.27 6.81
CA THR A 33 -2.50 6.10 7.24
C THR A 33 -3.58 5.77 6.20
N GLU A 34 -4.28 6.78 5.70
CA GLU A 34 -5.30 6.60 4.66
C GLU A 34 -4.68 6.14 3.33
N TYR A 35 -3.57 6.76 2.92
CA TYR A 35 -2.82 6.33 1.73
C TYR A 35 -2.39 4.85 1.81
N LEU A 36 -1.86 4.41 2.96
CA LEU A 36 -1.46 3.03 3.15
C LEU A 36 -2.65 2.07 3.11
N ARG A 37 -3.82 2.47 3.59
CA ARG A 37 -5.05 1.67 3.52
C ARG A 37 -5.49 1.48 2.06
N GLU A 38 -5.55 2.57 1.29
CA GLU A 38 -5.93 2.51 -0.13
C GLU A 38 -4.93 1.70 -0.96
N ILE A 39 -3.63 1.93 -0.76
CA ILE A 39 -2.56 1.19 -1.44
C ILE A 39 -2.61 -0.30 -1.08
N ARG A 40 -2.83 -0.65 0.19
CA ARG A 40 -2.87 -2.06 0.61
C ARG A 40 -3.97 -2.83 -0.12
N GLY A 41 -5.16 -2.23 -0.29
CA GLY A 41 -6.23 -2.82 -1.07
C GLY A 41 -5.86 -3.01 -2.55
N GLN A 42 -5.28 -1.98 -3.18
CA GLN A 42 -4.84 -2.05 -4.57
C GLN A 42 -3.73 -3.09 -4.80
N VAL A 43 -2.74 -3.15 -3.90
CA VAL A 43 -1.63 -4.10 -3.95
C VAL A 43 -2.14 -5.53 -3.76
N LEU A 44 -2.99 -5.77 -2.76
CA LEU A 44 -3.62 -7.08 -2.57
C LEU A 44 -4.42 -7.52 -3.80
N SER A 45 -5.23 -6.62 -4.37
CA SER A 45 -5.98 -6.90 -5.60
C SER A 45 -5.05 -7.26 -6.75
N THR A 46 -3.91 -6.56 -6.89
CA THR A 46 -2.94 -6.82 -7.96
C THR A 46 -2.23 -8.16 -7.75
N PHE A 47 -1.77 -8.44 -6.52
CA PHE A 47 -1.09 -9.70 -6.17
C PHE A 47 -2.01 -10.92 -6.22
N SER A 48 -3.31 -10.75 -5.95
CA SER A 48 -4.28 -11.87 -5.99
C SER A 48 -4.44 -12.49 -7.38
N GLY A 49 -4.08 -11.79 -8.45
CA GLY A 49 -4.10 -12.30 -9.83
C GLY A 49 -2.77 -12.83 -10.34
N LEU A 50 -1.71 -12.79 -9.52
CA LEU A 50 -0.35 -13.17 -9.94
C LEU A 50 0.01 -14.54 -9.34
N SER A 51 0.31 -15.49 -10.22
CA SER A 51 1.00 -16.74 -9.86
C SER A 51 2.50 -16.57 -10.10
N ILE A 52 3.31 -17.01 -9.15
CA ILE A 52 4.77 -16.97 -9.26
C ILE A 52 5.23 -18.35 -9.73
N VAL A 53 5.78 -18.41 -10.94
CA VAL A 53 6.41 -19.60 -11.52
C VAL A 53 7.92 -19.45 -11.50
N ASP A 54 8.63 -20.50 -11.10
CA ASP A 54 10.08 -20.57 -11.17
C ASP A 54 10.56 -20.75 -12.65
N PRO A 55 11.87 -20.61 -12.92
CA PRO A 55 12.43 -20.82 -14.26
C PRO A 55 12.27 -22.25 -14.81
N ASP A 56 12.05 -23.23 -13.93
CA ASP A 56 11.81 -24.64 -14.25
C ASP A 56 10.32 -24.94 -14.50
N GLY A 57 9.44 -23.94 -14.38
CA GLY A 57 8.00 -24.02 -14.62
C GLY A 57 7.17 -24.47 -13.41
N ASN A 58 7.76 -24.58 -12.22
CA ASN A 58 7.01 -24.94 -11.01
C ASN A 58 6.33 -23.71 -10.42
N ASP A 59 5.04 -23.85 -10.08
CA ASP A 59 4.31 -22.82 -9.34
C ASP A 59 4.82 -22.78 -7.90
N VAL A 60 5.61 -21.75 -7.60
CA VAL A 60 6.20 -21.47 -6.29
C VAL A 60 5.43 -20.37 -5.55
N THR A 61 4.17 -20.11 -5.93
CA THR A 61 3.33 -19.13 -5.25
C THR A 61 3.28 -19.44 -3.74
N PRO A 62 3.75 -18.52 -2.87
CA PRO A 62 3.83 -18.77 -1.44
C PRO A 62 2.49 -19.18 -0.84
N GLU A 63 2.47 -20.20 0.03
CA GLU A 63 1.23 -20.74 0.61
C GLU A 63 0.38 -19.69 1.34
N LYS A 64 1.03 -18.67 1.93
CA LYS A 64 0.33 -17.55 2.57
C LYS A 64 -0.57 -16.79 1.59
N LEU A 65 -0.07 -16.50 0.40
CA LEU A 65 -0.84 -15.84 -0.67
C LEU A 65 -1.97 -16.75 -1.17
N ARG A 66 -1.71 -18.04 -1.32
CA ARG A 66 -2.72 -19.04 -1.71
C ARG A 66 -3.88 -19.14 -0.69
N ASN A 67 -3.57 -19.06 0.59
CA ASN A 67 -4.57 -19.09 1.66
C ASN A 67 -5.37 -17.79 1.73
N GLU A 68 -4.72 -16.64 1.58
CA GLU A 68 -5.39 -15.33 1.52
C GLU A 68 -6.33 -15.21 0.31
N GLN A 69 -5.93 -15.73 -0.86
CA GLN A 69 -6.79 -15.83 -2.05
C GLN A 69 -8.01 -16.74 -1.84
N LYS A 70 -7.85 -17.88 -1.14
CA LYS A 70 -8.96 -18.79 -0.82
C LYS A 70 -9.95 -18.17 0.16
N ASN A 71 -9.46 -17.48 1.19
CA ASN A 71 -10.30 -16.86 2.21
C ASN A 71 -11.16 -15.73 1.64
N TRP A 72 -10.66 -15.02 0.63
CA TRP A 72 -11.40 -13.98 -0.08
C TRP A 72 -12.53 -14.53 -0.99
N LYS A 73 -12.35 -15.70 -1.62
CA LYS A 73 -13.34 -16.29 -2.52
C LYS A 73 -14.57 -16.90 -1.82
N ILE A 74 -14.59 -16.95 -0.49
CA ILE A 74 -15.66 -17.57 0.32
C ILE A 74 -16.61 -16.50 0.91
N VAL A 75 -16.42 -15.21 0.58
CA VAL A 75 -17.32 -14.11 0.99
C VAL A 75 -18.16 -13.64 -0.19
#